data_AF-A0AAV2HW61-F1
#
_entry.id   AF-A0AAV2HW61-F1
#
_cell.length_a   1.000
_cell.length_b   1.000
_cell.length_c   1.000
_cell.angle_alpha   90.00
_cell.angle_beta   90.00
_cell.angle_gamma   90.00
#
_symmetry.space_group_name_H-M   'P 1'
#
loop_
_entity.id
_entity.type
_entity.pdbx_description
1 polymer ?
#
loop_
_entity_poly.entity_id
_entity_poly.type
_entity_poly.pdbx_seq_one_letter_code
_entity_poly.pdbx_strand_id
1 'polypeptide(L)'
;MYRLRSALSILPLITLIAAACPPGQWGGDCTQDCPLQCLNVSCDSATGICLDGCNAGYVGASCDKDIDSKRSPSHPIPAAVATPIIIALIITLLIIADVTYWRRRRRNERKAGDKASLEAKGY
;
A
#
# COMPACT_ATOMS: atom_id res chain seq x y z
N MET A 1 -24.03 -74.19 25.71
CA MET A 1 -23.41 -73.11 26.49
C MET A 1 -23.22 -71.90 25.56
N TYR A 2 -23.96 -70.84 25.90
CA TYR A 2 -23.84 -69.41 25.54
C TYR A 2 -23.36 -68.98 24.14
N ARG A 3 -24.30 -68.35 23.42
CA ARG A 3 -24.10 -67.46 22.27
C ARG A 3 -23.44 -66.15 22.72
N LEU A 4 -22.83 -65.39 21.81
CA LEU A 4 -23.36 -64.11 21.27
C LEU A 4 -22.29 -63.36 20.45
N ARG A 5 -22.78 -62.66 19.43
CA ARG A 5 -22.07 -61.75 18.53
C ARG A 5 -21.31 -60.67 19.29
N SER A 6 -20.08 -60.40 18.86
CA SER A 6 -19.46 -59.07 19.00
C SER A 6 -18.85 -58.67 17.67
N ALA A 7 -19.70 -58.16 16.77
CA ALA A 7 -19.26 -57.21 15.77
C ALA A 7 -19.19 -55.84 16.46
N LEU A 8 -17.98 -55.43 16.86
CA LEU A 8 -17.59 -54.10 17.31
C LEU A 8 -16.05 -54.18 17.43
N SER A 9 -15.20 -53.42 16.75
CA SER A 9 -15.36 -52.09 16.15
C SER A 9 -14.11 -51.85 15.29
N ILE A 10 -14.34 -51.60 14.00
CA ILE A 10 -13.68 -50.61 13.13
C ILE A 10 -12.29 -50.15 13.60
N LEU A 11 -11.25 -50.52 12.84
CA LEU A 11 -10.08 -49.66 12.74
C LEU A 11 -10.55 -48.26 12.34
N PRO A 12 -10.08 -47.24 13.05
CA PRO A 12 -9.09 -46.45 12.36
C PRO A 12 -7.79 -46.53 13.15
N LEU A 13 -6.73 -46.91 12.45
CA LEU A 13 -5.34 -46.52 12.75
C LEU A 13 -5.17 -44.98 12.64
N ILE A 14 -6.19 -44.21 13.01
CA ILE A 14 -6.26 -42.75 12.94
C ILE A 14 -6.64 -42.25 14.33
N THR A 15 -5.97 -42.71 15.37
CA THR A 15 -5.63 -41.77 16.44
C THR A 15 -4.51 -40.92 15.88
N LEU A 16 -4.93 -39.87 15.17
CA LEU A 16 -4.15 -38.69 14.84
C LEU A 16 -3.46 -38.28 16.14
N ILE A 17 -2.24 -38.79 16.36
CA ILE A 17 -1.31 -38.11 17.23
C ILE A 17 -1.18 -36.77 16.51
N ALA A 18 -1.86 -35.73 16.98
CA ALA A 18 -1.47 -34.38 16.64
C ALA A 18 0.02 -34.38 16.93
N ALA A 19 0.85 -34.38 15.87
CA ALA A 19 2.28 -34.34 16.01
C ALA A 19 2.55 -33.03 16.76
N ALA A 20 2.64 -33.14 18.07
CA ALA A 20 2.82 -32.00 18.93
C ALA A 20 4.25 -31.58 18.65
N CYS A 21 4.39 -30.52 17.89
CA CYS A 21 5.69 -29.95 17.63
C CYS A 21 6.31 -29.49 18.95
N PRO A 22 7.65 -29.53 19.05
CA PRO A 22 8.33 -28.90 20.16
C PRO A 22 7.88 -27.44 20.31
N PRO A 23 7.89 -26.88 21.53
CA PRO A 23 7.46 -25.51 21.76
C PRO A 23 8.14 -24.54 20.81
N GLY A 24 7.36 -23.66 20.19
CA GLY A 24 7.88 -22.69 19.23
C GLY A 24 8.01 -23.21 17.80
N GLN A 25 7.54 -24.43 17.47
CA GLN A 25 7.51 -24.94 16.09
C GLN A 25 6.12 -25.44 15.70
N TRP A 26 5.84 -25.51 14.39
CA TRP A 26 4.59 -25.95 13.81
C TRP A 26 4.78 -26.62 12.43
N GLY A 27 3.70 -27.21 11.92
CA GLY A 27 3.63 -27.86 10.61
C GLY A 27 3.77 -29.39 10.68
N GLY A 28 3.58 -30.06 9.54
CA GLY A 28 3.55 -31.53 9.48
C GLY A 28 4.85 -32.22 9.93
N ASP A 29 5.99 -31.55 9.72
CA ASP A 29 7.33 -32.04 10.10
C ASP A 29 7.98 -31.19 11.19
N CYS A 30 7.24 -30.25 11.80
CA CYS A 30 7.76 -29.31 12.80
C CYS A 30 9.00 -28.55 12.33
N THR A 31 9.06 -28.17 11.06
CA THR A 31 10.18 -27.43 10.45
C THR A 31 9.94 -25.93 10.41
N GLN A 32 8.74 -25.48 10.74
CA GLN A 32 8.38 -24.08 10.75
C GLN A 32 8.44 -23.55 12.18
N ASP A 33 9.12 -22.43 12.38
CA ASP A 33 9.10 -21.75 13.67
C ASP A 33 7.78 -20.97 13.85
N CYS A 34 7.32 -20.90 15.09
CA CYS A 34 6.25 -19.99 15.47
C CYS A 34 6.69 -18.54 15.22
N PRO A 35 5.77 -17.66 14.78
CA PRO A 35 6.06 -16.25 14.67
C PRO A 35 6.61 -15.70 16.00
N LEU A 36 7.75 -15.01 15.96
CA LEU A 36 8.34 -14.34 17.13
C LEU A 36 7.41 -13.27 17.72
N GLN A 37 6.44 -12.84 16.93
CA GLN A 37 5.42 -11.85 17.29
C GLN A 37 4.20 -12.46 17.98
N CYS A 38 4.12 -13.79 18.07
CA CYS A 38 3.17 -14.44 18.97
C CYS A 38 3.56 -14.12 20.42
N LEU A 39 2.56 -13.88 21.26
CA LEU A 39 2.79 -13.78 22.69
C LEU A 39 3.37 -15.11 23.20
N ASN A 40 4.41 -15.05 24.04
CA ASN A 40 5.18 -16.20 24.52
C ASN A 40 5.81 -17.10 23.44
N VAL A 41 5.86 -16.66 22.18
CA VAL A 41 6.30 -17.50 21.03
C VAL A 41 5.48 -18.81 20.97
N SER A 42 4.20 -18.72 21.34
CA SER A 42 3.28 -19.85 21.43
C SER A 42 2.34 -19.83 20.23
N CYS A 43 2.34 -20.91 19.44
CA CYS A 43 1.45 -21.09 18.31
C CYS A 43 0.91 -22.52 18.24
N ASP A 44 -0.23 -22.68 17.56
CA ASP A 44 -0.85 -23.96 17.29
C ASP A 44 0.07 -24.82 16.43
N SER A 45 0.38 -26.03 16.89
CA SER A 45 1.40 -26.88 16.25
C SER A 45 1.01 -27.36 14.86
N ALA A 46 -0.27 -27.33 14.49
CA ALA A 46 -0.74 -27.74 13.17
C ALA A 46 -0.84 -26.55 12.20
N THR A 47 -1.27 -25.38 12.68
CA THR A 47 -1.65 -24.24 11.85
C THR A 47 -0.71 -23.03 11.95
N GLY A 48 0.15 -22.96 12.97
CA GLY A 48 1.04 -21.82 13.18
C GLY A 48 0.33 -20.55 13.65
N ILE A 49 -0.92 -20.66 14.11
CA ILE A 49 -1.72 -19.55 14.61
C ILE A 49 -1.33 -19.26 16.07
N CYS A 50 -1.11 -18.00 16.41
CA CYS A 50 -0.72 -17.62 17.76
C CYS A 50 -1.87 -17.87 18.76
N LEU A 51 -1.60 -18.65 19.81
CA LEU A 51 -2.62 -19.07 20.78
C LEU A 51 -2.98 -17.95 21.76
N ASP A 52 -1.98 -17.18 22.17
CA ASP A 52 -2.09 -16.13 23.19
C ASP A 52 -2.25 -14.72 22.57
N GLY A 53 -2.47 -14.65 21.26
CA GLY A 53 -2.51 -13.40 20.52
C GLY A 53 -1.12 -12.84 20.16
N CYS A 54 -1.08 -11.55 19.84
CA CYS A 54 0.09 -10.88 19.29
C CYS A 54 0.78 -9.95 20.29
N ASN A 55 2.10 -9.82 20.16
CA ASN A 55 2.87 -8.76 20.79
C ASN A 55 2.35 -7.38 20.35
N ALA A 56 2.52 -6.37 21.22
CA ALA A 56 2.16 -5.00 20.90
C ALA A 56 2.84 -4.56 19.59
N GLY A 57 2.07 -4.02 18.66
CA GLY A 57 2.58 -3.69 17.33
C GLY A 57 2.10 -4.64 16.23
N TYR A 58 1.62 -5.84 16.56
CA TYR A 58 1.31 -6.86 15.55
C TYR A 58 -0.16 -7.31 15.58
N VAL A 59 -0.68 -7.70 14.41
CA VAL A 59 -2.05 -8.16 14.21
C VAL A 59 -2.14 -9.31 13.20
N GLY A 60 -3.30 -9.99 13.19
CA GLY A 60 -3.57 -11.15 12.33
C GLY A 60 -3.37 -12.49 13.07
N ALA A 61 -3.82 -13.59 12.47
CA ALA A 61 -3.83 -14.92 13.12
C ALA A 61 -2.41 -15.43 13.47
N SER A 62 -1.41 -15.09 12.67
CA SER A 62 0.00 -15.43 12.90
C SER A 62 0.86 -14.20 13.22
N CYS A 63 0.24 -13.08 13.61
CA CYS A 63 0.94 -11.86 14.01
C CYS A 63 2.00 -11.34 13.01
N ASP A 64 1.82 -11.62 11.71
CA ASP A 64 2.74 -11.24 10.63
C ASP A 64 2.60 -9.76 10.20
N LYS A 65 1.50 -9.11 10.59
CA LYS A 65 1.19 -7.74 10.15
C LYS A 65 1.54 -6.74 11.24
N ASP A 66 2.49 -5.86 10.96
CA ASP A 66 2.85 -4.75 11.85
C ASP A 66 1.89 -3.55 11.65
N ILE A 67 1.43 -2.95 12.75
CA ILE A 67 0.51 -1.81 12.76
C ILE A 67 1.21 -0.49 12.41
N ASP A 68 2.52 -0.39 12.64
CA ASP A 68 3.35 0.78 12.34
C ASP A 68 3.84 0.80 10.88
N SER A 69 3.72 -0.31 10.15
CA SER A 69 3.99 -0.40 8.71
C SER A 69 3.02 0.48 7.89
N LYS A 70 1.84 0.78 8.44
CA LYS A 70 0.91 1.80 7.90
C LYS A 70 1.31 3.23 8.26
N ARG A 71 2.18 3.43 9.25
CA ARG A 71 2.55 4.72 9.82
C ARG A 71 3.92 5.22 9.39
N SER A 72 4.71 4.44 8.66
CA SER A 72 5.84 4.98 7.92
C SER A 72 5.35 5.70 6.65
N PRO A 73 5.52 7.02 6.54
CA PRO A 73 5.30 7.73 5.29
C PRO A 73 6.52 7.47 4.38
N SER A 74 6.57 6.30 3.75
CA SER A 74 7.49 6.03 2.63
C SER A 74 7.06 6.73 1.33
N HIS A 75 6.04 7.59 1.39
CA HIS A 75 5.88 8.68 0.45
C HIS A 75 6.52 9.96 1.04
N PRO A 76 7.68 10.42 0.52
CA PRO A 76 7.85 11.87 0.41
C PRO A 76 6.60 12.40 -0.29
N ILE A 77 5.86 13.29 0.38
CA ILE A 77 4.75 14.13 -0.14
C ILE A 77 3.98 13.50 -1.33
N PRO A 78 2.72 13.06 -1.18
CA PRO A 78 2.01 12.43 -2.29
C PRO A 78 2.08 13.31 -3.55
N ALA A 79 2.50 12.70 -4.67
CA ALA A 79 2.57 13.33 -6.00
C ALA A 79 1.26 14.03 -6.44
N ALA A 80 0.17 13.78 -5.71
CA ALA A 80 -1.11 14.45 -5.81
C ALA A 80 -1.09 15.95 -5.42
N VAL A 81 -0.11 16.44 -4.65
CA VAL A 81 -0.09 17.85 -4.19
C VAL A 81 0.81 18.73 -5.04
N ALA A 82 1.86 18.18 -5.64
CA ALA A 82 2.77 18.95 -6.49
C ALA A 82 2.18 19.28 -7.88
N THR A 83 1.34 18.39 -8.42
CA THR A 83 0.73 18.53 -9.74
C THR A 83 -0.21 19.75 -9.89
N PRO A 84 -1.14 20.07 -8.96
CA PRO A 84 -2.01 21.24 -9.14
C PRO A 84 -1.25 22.57 -9.11
N ILE A 85 -0.20 22.68 -8.28
CA ILE A 85 0.56 23.93 -8.13
C ILE A 85 1.40 24.20 -9.38
N ILE A 86 2.09 23.19 -9.90
CA ILE A 86 2.92 23.32 -11.10
C ILE A 86 2.05 23.63 -12.33
N ILE A 87 0.91 22.95 -12.48
CA ILE A 87 -0.03 23.20 -13.58
C ILE A 87 -0.60 24.62 -13.50
N ALA A 88 -0.99 25.09 -12.31
CA ALA A 88 -1.48 26.46 -12.12
C ALA A 88 -0.42 27.50 -12.51
N LEU A 89 0.84 27.33 -12.08
CA LEU A 89 1.92 28.23 -12.46
C LEU A 89 2.17 28.25 -13.97
N ILE A 90 2.19 27.08 -14.63
CA ILE A 90 2.36 26.99 -16.09
C ILE A 90 1.20 27.71 -16.80
N ILE A 91 -0.05 27.45 -16.42
CA ILE A 91 -1.23 28.08 -17.03
C ILE A 91 -1.18 29.61 -16.85
N THR A 92 -0.82 30.10 -15.66
CA THR A 92 -0.69 31.55 -15.45
C THR A 92 0.38 32.20 -16.34
N LEU A 93 1.53 31.53 -16.52
CA LEU A 93 2.59 32.02 -17.40
C LEU A 93 2.17 32.02 -18.87
N LEU A 94 1.43 31.02 -19.32
CA LEU A 94 0.88 30.97 -20.68
C LEU A 94 -0.16 32.08 -20.90
N ILE A 95 -1.07 32.30 -19.96
CA ILE A 95 -2.05 33.40 -20.04
C ILE A 95 -1.34 34.76 -20.04
N ILE A 96 -0.33 34.97 -19.20
CA ILE A 96 0.46 36.22 -19.19
C ILE A 96 1.23 36.36 -20.51
N ALA A 97 1.87 35.30 -21.00
CA ALA A 97 2.59 35.31 -22.26
C ALA A 97 1.65 35.63 -23.43
N ASP A 98 0.47 35.01 -23.49
CA ASP A 98 -0.56 35.33 -24.47
C ASP A 98 -1.03 36.77 -24.32
N VAL A 99 -1.44 37.22 -23.13
CA VAL A 99 -1.91 38.60 -22.92
C VAL A 99 -0.82 39.60 -23.29
N THR A 100 0.43 39.36 -22.93
CA THR A 100 1.55 40.25 -23.27
C THR A 100 1.89 40.17 -24.75
N TYR A 101 1.86 39.00 -25.36
CA TYR A 101 2.02 38.78 -26.80
C TYR A 101 0.92 39.50 -27.56
N TRP A 102 -0.35 39.29 -27.21
CA TRP A 102 -1.51 39.96 -27.79
C TRP A 102 -1.49 41.46 -27.57
N ARG A 103 -1.08 41.94 -26.38
CA ARG A 103 -0.88 43.38 -26.13
C ARG A 103 0.27 43.94 -26.94
N ARG A 104 1.40 43.23 -27.05
CA ARG A 104 2.55 43.62 -27.87
C ARG A 104 2.18 43.64 -29.34
N ARG A 105 1.47 42.63 -29.83
CA ARG A 105 0.96 42.56 -31.19
C ARG A 105 0.01 43.70 -31.49
N ARG A 106 -1.00 43.95 -30.63
CA ARG A 106 -1.88 45.12 -30.77
C ARG A 106 -1.11 46.44 -30.70
N ARG A 107 -0.11 46.57 -29.82
CA ARG A 107 0.77 47.74 -29.77
C ARG A 107 1.62 47.88 -31.04
N ASN A 108 2.08 46.77 -31.62
CA ASN A 108 2.86 46.77 -32.84
C ASN A 108 2.00 47.12 -34.06
N GLU A 109 0.76 46.62 -34.12
CA GLU A 109 -0.23 47.00 -35.12
C GLU A 109 -0.56 48.50 -35.02
N ARG A 110 -0.72 49.05 -33.80
CA ARG A 110 -0.87 50.50 -33.59
C ARG A 110 0.36 51.30 -34.04
N LYS A 111 1.57 50.86 -33.64
CA LYS A 111 2.83 51.50 -34.07
C LYS A 111 3.05 51.43 -35.59
N ALA A 112 2.61 50.36 -36.25
CA ALA A 112 2.64 50.26 -37.71
C ALA A 112 1.67 51.25 -38.36
N GLY A 113 0.49 51.44 -37.78
CA GLY A 113 -0.46 52.49 -38.19
C GLY A 113 0.07 53.91 -37.99
N ASP A 114 0.69 54.19 -36.84
CA ASP A 114 1.30 55.50 -36.55
C ASP A 114 2.44 55.82 -37.54
N LYS A 115 3.27 54.82 -37.89
CA LYS A 115 4.33 54.96 -38.91
C LYS A 115 3.74 55.25 -40.29
N ALA A 116 2.73 54.48 -40.72
CA ALA A 116 2.06 54.72 -42.00
C ALA A 116 1.40 56.12 -42.08
N SER A 117 0.90 56.63 -40.95
CA SER A 117 0.35 57.99 -40.88
C SER A 117 1.40 59.09 -40.96
N LEU A 118 2.64 58.85 -40.51
CA LEU A 118 3.74 59.82 -40.60
C LEU A 118 4.28 59.90 -42.03
N GLU A 119 4.42 58.76 -42.72
CA GLU A 119 4.85 58.70 -44.13
C GLU A 119 3.81 59.35 -45.07
N ALA A 120 2.52 59.20 -44.80
CA ALA A 120 1.46 59.87 -45.55
C ALA A 120 1.47 61.41 -45.40
N LYS A 121 2.15 61.94 -44.37
CA LYS A 121 2.30 63.38 -44.14
C LYS A 121 3.56 63.98 -44.79
N GLY A 122 4.40 63.18 -45.46
CA GLY A 122 5.52 63.68 -46.26
C GLY A 122 6.66 64.33 -45.47
N TYR A 123 6.87 63.89 -44.23
CA TYR A 123 8.06 64.22 -43.42
C TYR A 123 9.25 63.32 -43.76
#